data_AF-A0AAV6DBQ6-F1
#
_entry.id   AF-A0AAV6DBQ6-F1
#
_cell.length_a   1.000
_cell.length_b   1.000
_cell.length_c   1.000
_cell.angle_alpha   90.00
_cell.angle_beta   90.00
_cell.angle_gamma   90.00
#
_symmetry.space_group_name_H-M   'P 1'
#
loop_
_entity.id
_entity.type
_entity.pdbx_description
1 polymer ?
#
loop_
_entity_poly.entity_id
_entity_poly.type
_entity_poly.pdbx_seq_one_letter_code
_entity_poly.pdbx_strand_id
1 'polypeptide(L)'
;MAGEAWKCPHCRERILRSAVTCPACRRHLRFDAVSAARPAVRPTLCPLNVEATIRQPSDASVGEYSVIIEVREDRGEVIARRIVDVGALEPGQARRITLRVETEAPEASGSAAAPATARQR
;
A
#
# COMPACT_ATOMS: atom_id res chain seq x y z
N MET A 1 3.59 7.98 15.88
CA MET A 1 2.67 8.99 15.26
C MET A 1 2.06 8.40 13.99
N ALA A 2 0.94 8.95 13.49
CA ALA A 2 0.41 8.53 12.18
C ALA A 2 1.45 8.83 11.07
N GLY A 3 1.58 7.93 10.10
CA GLY A 3 2.58 8.06 9.02
C GLY A 3 4.02 7.77 9.42
N GLU A 4 4.29 7.42 10.69
CA GLU A 4 5.63 7.02 11.13
C GLU A 4 6.02 5.67 10.50
N ALA A 5 7.23 5.60 9.94
CA ALA A 5 7.70 4.41 9.25
C ALA A 5 9.07 3.93 9.77
N TRP A 6 9.31 2.63 9.59
CA TRP A 6 10.50 1.91 10.02
C TRP A 6 10.87 0.83 9.01
N LYS A 7 12.03 0.18 9.17
CA LYS A 7 12.46 -0.91 8.28
C LYS A 7 11.96 -2.27 8.78
N CYS A 8 11.34 -3.04 7.90
CA CYS A 8 10.93 -4.42 8.18
C CYS A 8 12.16 -5.26 8.61
N PRO A 9 12.09 -6.02 9.72
CA PRO A 9 13.21 -6.86 10.16
C PRO A 9 13.51 -8.03 9.21
N HIS A 10 12.56 -8.42 8.35
CA HIS A 10 12.71 -9.55 7.44
C HIS A 10 13.30 -9.16 6.08
N CYS A 11 12.74 -8.13 5.44
CA CYS A 11 13.12 -7.72 4.08
C CYS A 11 13.72 -6.31 3.99
N ARG A 12 13.81 -5.58 5.11
CA ARG A 12 14.32 -4.21 5.22
C ARG A 12 13.52 -3.12 4.50
N GLU A 13 12.37 -3.46 3.92
CA GLU A 13 11.46 -2.50 3.29
C GLU A 13 10.97 -1.45 4.29
N ARG A 14 10.79 -0.20 3.84
CA ARG A 14 10.24 0.88 4.68
C ARG A 14 8.72 0.73 4.75
N ILE A 15 8.21 0.49 5.95
CA ILE A 15 6.80 0.19 6.23
C ILE A 15 6.28 1.05 7.38
N LEU A 16 4.96 1.19 7.49
CA LEU A 16 4.34 1.87 8.64
C LEU A 16 4.69 1.16 9.95
N ARG A 17 4.95 1.94 11.01
CA ARG A 17 5.18 1.40 12.37
C ARG A 17 3.95 0.66 12.91
N SER A 18 2.75 1.05 12.46
CA SER A 18 1.47 0.40 12.79
C SER A 18 1.33 -0.99 12.17
N ALA A 19 2.08 -1.32 11.10
CA ALA A 19 1.91 -2.56 10.36
C ALA A 19 2.12 -3.80 11.23
N VAL A 20 1.14 -4.70 11.22
CA VAL A 20 1.21 -6.02 11.87
C VAL A 20 1.86 -7.05 10.94
N THR A 21 1.65 -6.90 9.63
CA THR A 21 2.23 -7.73 8.57
C THR A 21 2.92 -6.82 7.55
N CYS A 22 4.12 -7.19 7.11
CA CYS A 22 4.81 -6.42 6.07
C CYS A 22 4.14 -6.61 4.72
N PRO A 23 3.73 -5.54 4.00
CA PRO A 23 3.08 -5.66 2.69
C PRO A 23 4.01 -6.25 1.62
N ALA A 24 5.32 -6.01 1.72
CA ALA A 24 6.29 -6.51 0.75
C ALA A 24 6.57 -8.02 0.93
N CYS A 25 6.98 -8.46 2.13
CA CYS A 25 7.38 -9.86 2.34
C CYS A 25 6.30 -10.75 2.96
N ARG A 26 5.11 -10.19 3.28
CA ARG A 26 3.95 -10.87 3.85
C ARG A 26 4.20 -11.61 5.17
N ARG A 27 5.26 -11.24 5.90
CA ARG A 27 5.59 -11.81 7.21
C ARG A 27 5.03 -10.95 8.33
N HIS A 28 4.50 -11.62 9.36
CA HIS A 28 4.07 -10.97 10.60
C HIS A 28 5.28 -10.36 11.30
N LEU A 29 5.15 -9.11 11.75
CA LEU A 29 6.27 -8.29 12.23
C LEU A 29 6.40 -8.28 13.75
N ARG A 30 5.37 -8.76 14.46
CA ARG A 30 5.33 -8.79 15.92
C ARG A 30 5.21 -10.24 16.36
N PHE A 31 6.12 -10.65 17.25
CA PHE A 31 6.16 -12.01 17.78
C PHE A 31 5.59 -12.15 19.20
N ASP A 32 5.31 -11.06 19.93
CA ASP A 32 4.78 -11.17 21.30
C ASP A 32 3.45 -10.46 21.54
N ALA A 33 2.54 -11.26 22.11
CA ALA A 33 1.31 -10.90 22.78
C ALA A 33 1.59 -10.29 24.17
N VAL A 34 0.58 -9.65 24.77
CA VAL A 34 0.53 -9.25 26.20
C VAL A 34 1.32 -8.00 26.58
N SER A 35 0.77 -6.82 26.27
CA SER A 35 0.56 -5.70 27.23
C SER A 35 0.39 -4.37 26.50
N ALA A 36 -0.59 -3.58 26.98
CA ALA A 36 -1.08 -2.30 26.47
C ALA A 36 -1.96 -2.40 25.20
N ALA A 37 -3.28 -2.26 25.41
CA ALA A 37 -4.34 -2.00 24.44
C ALA A 37 -4.05 -2.48 23.02
N ARG A 38 -4.53 -3.68 22.66
CA ARG A 38 -4.53 -4.16 21.26
C ARG A 38 -5.08 -3.01 20.39
N PRO A 39 -4.26 -2.37 19.54
CA PRO A 39 -4.80 -1.45 18.57
C PRO A 39 -5.81 -2.27 17.75
N ALA A 40 -7.04 -1.79 17.65
CA ALA A 40 -8.03 -2.44 16.81
C ALA A 40 -7.36 -2.69 15.45
N VAL A 41 -7.45 -3.93 14.95
CA VAL A 41 -6.96 -4.22 13.60
C VAL A 41 -7.83 -3.39 12.66
N ARG A 42 -7.26 -2.33 12.10
CA ARG A 42 -7.99 -1.44 11.22
C ARG A 42 -8.07 -2.12 9.86
N PRO A 43 -9.25 -2.15 9.24
CA PRO A 43 -9.38 -2.75 7.92
C PRO A 43 -8.49 -2.00 6.94
N THR A 44 -7.76 -2.75 6.13
CA THR A 44 -7.01 -2.20 4.99
C THR A 44 -7.99 -1.87 3.87
N LEU A 45 -7.98 -0.62 3.43
CA LEU A 45 -8.71 -0.14 2.26
C LEU A 45 -7.74 -0.04 1.08
N CYS A 46 -8.23 -0.29 -0.14
CA CYS A 46 -7.45 -0.19 -1.37
C CYS A 46 -8.07 0.88 -2.30
N PRO A 47 -7.84 2.18 -2.03
CA PRO A 47 -8.41 3.27 -2.82
C PRO A 47 -7.95 3.28 -4.29
N LEU A 48 -6.82 2.67 -4.61
CA LEU A 48 -6.32 2.56 -5.99
C LEU A 48 -5.77 1.15 -6.26
N ASN A 49 -6.29 0.49 -7.28
CA ASN A 49 -5.81 -0.79 -7.78
C ASN A 49 -5.81 -0.75 -9.31
N VAL A 50 -4.63 -0.72 -9.91
CA VAL A 50 -4.45 -0.70 -11.36
C VAL A 50 -3.68 -1.95 -11.77
N GLU A 51 -4.25 -2.69 -12.72
CA GLU A 51 -3.56 -3.79 -13.39
C GLU A 51 -3.37 -3.42 -14.86
N ALA A 52 -2.13 -3.51 -15.33
CA ALA A 52 -1.77 -3.25 -16.71
C ALA A 52 -0.87 -4.37 -17.23
N THR A 53 -0.87 -4.54 -18.55
CA THR A 53 0.04 -5.46 -19.23
C THR A 53 0.78 -4.70 -20.31
N ILE A 54 2.11 -4.73 -20.24
CA ILE A 54 2.97 -4.28 -21.33
C ILE A 54 3.28 -5.48 -22.22
N ARG A 55 3.34 -5.27 -23.53
CA ARG A 55 3.62 -6.32 -24.52
C ARG A 55 4.61 -5.80 -25.53
N GLN A 56 5.61 -6.60 -25.84
CA GLN A 56 6.49 -6.34 -26.96
C GLN A 56 5.89 -6.92 -28.24
N PRO A 57 5.79 -6.14 -29.34
CA PRO A 57 5.35 -6.65 -30.62
C PRO A 57 6.20 -7.83 -31.08
N SER A 58 5.60 -8.79 -31.78
CA SER A 58 6.29 -10.01 -32.23
C SER A 58 7.31 -9.74 -33.35
N ASP A 59 7.15 -8.62 -34.05
CA ASP A 59 8.01 -8.15 -35.13
C ASP A 59 9.07 -7.14 -34.66
N ALA A 60 9.05 -6.75 -33.38
CA ALA A 60 10.05 -5.88 -32.78
C ALA A 60 11.25 -6.68 -32.27
N SER A 61 12.39 -6.01 -32.07
CA SER A 61 13.54 -6.57 -31.34
C SER A 61 13.26 -6.62 -29.82
N VAL A 62 14.20 -7.16 -29.04
CA VAL A 62 14.13 -7.11 -27.57
C VAL A 62 13.96 -5.66 -27.09
N GLY A 63 13.02 -5.44 -26.18
CA GLY A 63 12.70 -4.12 -25.62
C GLY A 63 13.01 -4.05 -24.14
N GLU A 64 13.80 -3.07 -23.73
CA GLU A 64 14.06 -2.79 -22.33
C GLU A 64 12.96 -1.91 -21.72
N TYR A 65 12.69 -2.09 -20.43
CA TYR A 65 11.71 -1.30 -19.69
C TYR A 65 12.16 -0.99 -18.27
N SER A 66 11.58 0.08 -17.73
CA SER A 66 11.67 0.46 -16.32
C SER A 66 10.28 0.81 -15.81
N VAL A 67 9.90 0.24 -14.67
CA VAL A 67 8.66 0.55 -13.95
C VAL A 67 8.98 1.61 -12.91
N ILE A 68 8.43 2.82 -13.09
CA ILE A 68 8.69 3.98 -12.24
C ILE A 68 7.37 4.42 -11.61
N ILE A 69 7.36 4.65 -10.30
CA ILE A 69 6.25 5.25 -9.56
C ILE A 69 6.67 6.65 -9.13
N GLU A 70 5.84 7.63 -9.44
CA GLU A 70 5.92 8.99 -8.91
C GLU A 70 4.72 9.26 -8.00
N VAL A 71 5.00 9.82 -6.83
CA VAL A 71 3.97 10.35 -5.93
C VAL A 71 4.09 11.86 -5.97
N ARG A 72 2.96 12.52 -6.26
CA ARG A 72 2.87 13.98 -6.40
C ARG A 72 1.90 14.55 -5.37
N GLU A 73 2.19 15.75 -4.92
CA GLU A 73 1.25 16.57 -4.12
C GLU A 73 0.17 17.16 -5.02
N ASP A 74 -0.88 17.73 -4.39
CA ASP A 74 -2.02 18.33 -5.09
C ASP A 74 -1.61 19.43 -6.08
N ARG A 75 -0.51 20.14 -5.81
CA ARG A 75 0.04 21.18 -6.69
C ARG A 75 0.89 20.63 -7.85
N GLY A 76 1.03 19.30 -7.95
CA GLY A 76 1.77 18.60 -9.00
C GLY A 76 3.25 18.35 -8.72
N GLU A 77 3.79 18.82 -7.58
CA GLU A 77 5.18 18.62 -7.18
C GLU A 77 5.46 17.14 -6.86
N VAL A 78 6.56 16.58 -7.35
CA VAL A 78 6.96 15.19 -7.08
C VAL A 78 7.60 15.09 -5.70
N ILE A 79 6.95 14.40 -4.77
CA ILE A 79 7.46 14.16 -3.41
C ILE A 79 8.16 12.81 -3.27
N ALA A 80 7.94 11.88 -4.19
CA ALA A 80 8.70 10.65 -4.27
C ALA A 80 8.78 10.14 -5.71
N ARG A 81 9.95 9.63 -6.10
CA ARG A 81 10.16 8.90 -7.35
C ARG A 81 10.93 7.62 -7.05
N ARG A 82 10.41 6.47 -7.47
CA ARG A 82 11.02 5.16 -7.21
C ARG A 82 10.97 4.29 -8.47
N ILE A 83 12.09 3.64 -8.76
CA ILE A 83 12.14 2.53 -9.72
C ILE A 83 11.77 1.27 -8.93
N VAL A 84 10.76 0.54 -9.42
CA VAL A 84 10.23 -0.67 -8.76
C VAL A 84 10.74 -1.93 -9.45
N ASP A 85 10.86 -1.90 -10.77
CA ASP A 85 11.35 -3.03 -11.57
C ASP A 85 12.02 -2.53 -12.84
N VAL A 86 12.97 -3.31 -13.36
CA VAL A 86 13.63 -3.08 -14.65
C VAL A 86 13.82 -4.42 -15.34
N GLY A 87 13.75 -4.44 -16.66
CA GLY A 87 14.00 -5.68 -17.39
C GLY A 87 13.90 -5.52 -18.89
N ALA A 88 13.79 -6.65 -19.56
CA ALA A 88 13.59 -6.74 -20.99
C ALA A 88 12.39 -7.62 -21.33
N LEU A 89 11.82 -7.40 -22.51
CA LEU A 89 10.78 -8.20 -23.13
C LEU A 89 11.29 -8.72 -24.47
N GLU A 90 11.29 -10.05 -24.60
CA GLU A 90 11.50 -10.73 -25.88
C GLU A 90 10.33 -10.44 -26.84
N PRO A 91 10.52 -10.60 -28.16
CA PRO A 91 9.45 -10.42 -29.15
C PRO A 91 8.22 -11.28 -28.81
N GLY A 92 7.05 -10.66 -28.78
CA GLY A 92 5.78 -11.31 -28.41
C GLY A 92 5.57 -11.53 -26.90
N GLN A 93 6.59 -11.30 -26.06
CA GLN A 93 6.49 -11.43 -24.61
C GLN A 93 5.61 -10.33 -24.02
N ALA A 94 4.90 -10.66 -22.95
CA ALA A 94 4.17 -9.70 -22.14
C ALA A 94 4.60 -9.76 -20.68
N ARG A 95 4.45 -8.64 -19.98
CA ARG A 95 4.62 -8.54 -18.53
C ARG A 95 3.40 -7.86 -17.94
N ARG A 96 2.83 -8.50 -16.92
CA ARG A 96 1.73 -7.93 -16.13
C ARG A 96 2.31 -7.18 -14.94
N ILE A 97 1.77 -5.99 -14.70
CA ILE A 97 2.17 -5.10 -13.63
C ILE A 97 0.89 -4.75 -12.85
N THR A 98 0.94 -4.90 -11.53
CA THR A 98 -0.15 -4.52 -10.63
C THR A 98 0.36 -3.50 -9.64
N LEU A 99 -0.26 -2.32 -9.61
CA LEU A 99 0.01 -1.26 -8.63
C LEU A 99 -1.20 -1.13 -7.69
N ARG A 100 -0.93 -1.12 -6.39
CA ARG A 100 -1.94 -0.95 -5.34
C ARG A 100 -1.51 0.10 -4.35
N VAL A 101 -2.44 0.93 -3.95
CA VAL A 101 -2.29 1.84 -2.81
C VAL A 101 -3.19 1.31 -1.70
N GLU A 102 -2.57 0.89 -0.60
CA GLU A 102 -3.25 0.40 0.58
C GLU A 102 -3.24 1.49 1.66
N THR A 103 -4.36 1.67 2.33
CA THR A 103 -4.55 2.63 3.42
C THR A 103 -5.19 1.95 4.61
N GLU A 104 -4.82 2.34 5.82
CA GLU A 104 -5.52 1.90 7.03
C GLU A 104 -6.76 2.78 7.21
N ALA A 105 -7.93 2.20 7.51
CA ALA A 105 -9.12 2.99 7.82
C ALA A 105 -8.84 3.97 8.98
N PRO A 106 -9.38 5.20 8.95
CA PRO A 106 -9.24 6.15 10.06
C PRO A 106 -9.81 5.54 11.36
N GLU A 107 -9.28 5.95 12.52
CA GLU A 107 -9.92 5.57 13.79
C GLU A 107 -11.32 6.18 13.72
N ALA A 108 -12.35 5.41 14.04
CA ALA A 108 -13.65 6.01 14.25
C ALA A 108 -13.50 6.98 15.44
N SER A 109 -13.54 8.28 15.15
CA SER A 109 -13.65 9.29 16.20
C SER A 109 -14.95 9.01 16.94
N GLY A 110 -14.86 8.54 18.18
CA GLY A 110 -16.02 8.29 19.03
C GLY A 110 -16.80 9.58 19.25
N SER A 111 -17.85 9.79 18.47
CA SER A 111 -19.08 10.48 18.85
C SER A 111 -20.09 10.41 17.70
N ALA A 112 -21.00 9.45 17.76
CA ALA A 112 -22.38 9.71 17.37
C ALA A 112 -23.21 9.50 18.63
N ALA A 113 -23.82 10.58 19.12
CA ALA A 113 -24.65 10.62 20.31
C ALA A 113 -25.72 9.51 20.28
N ALA A 114 -25.97 8.91 21.44
CA ALA A 114 -27.06 7.96 21.65
C ALA A 114 -28.40 8.58 21.17
N PRO A 115 -29.31 7.79 20.57
CA PRO A 115 -30.65 8.30 20.32
C PRO A 115 -31.30 8.60 21.67
N ALA A 116 -31.64 9.87 21.89
CA ALA A 116 -32.45 10.29 23.02
C ALA A 116 -33.80 9.55 22.94
N THR A 117 -34.06 8.70 23.93
CA THR A 117 -35.38 8.11 24.15
C THR A 117 -36.37 9.23 24.43
N ALA A 118 -37.22 9.53 23.45
CA ALA A 118 -38.38 10.37 23.66
C ALA A 118 -39.39 9.62 24.55
N ARG A 119 -39.33 9.89 25.86
CA ARG A 119 -40.42 9.65 26.81
C ARG A 119 -41.26 10.93 26.88
N GLN A 120 -42.35 11.01 26.11
CA GLN A 120 -43.49 11.94 26.33
C GLN A 120 -44.70 11.32 25.60
N ARG A 121 -45.91 11.16 26.14
CA ARG A 121 -46.49 11.35 27.47
C ARG A 121 -47.81 10.56 27.48
#